data_AF-A0A1G8PA23-F1
#
_entry.id   AF-A0A1G8PA23-F1
#
_cell.length_a   1.000
_cell.length_b   1.000
_cell.length_c   1.000
_cell.angle_alpha   90.00
_cell.angle_beta   90.00
_cell.angle_gamma   90.00
#
_symmetry.space_group_name_H-M   'P 1'
#
loop_
_entity.id
_entity.type
_entity.pdbx_description
1 polymer ?
#
loop_
_entity_poly.entity_id
_entity_poly.type
_entity_poly.pdbx_seq_one_letter_code
_entity_poly.pdbx_strand_id
1 'polypeptide(L)'
;MTPKSKLLLSALPALLFLAAPVNAATILGWNKDNVDVGSDPATVGDTGVSVVYDRDATDPDAVTNGRIAFTPPEAVSPGIYVVPETYTQGGSDPLTLDGCIMTSNPTATCTSPFQSGKRVKTQVTDTGPIDLVFDLAQGAESNYQVFYRLINQTMQSLDGFSLELGFGVGDSFQQASATDGVTFSTAFQAQPASAGASSTTQFPFGLFGDAISNPNFSLDGFFAPERAGLNVLQTETTLTSTGFFGPYDGLFGSWLSQESVPMGAFWDNDNDASTDALLMAWYTDGSWEMRRDVLDLVAGTAKSLTGVDVEYFTDFSALVARLGLGDALFEDAIEDLANLNVNFAINLSDSIQYQSFTLRTTTYPTVTTIPLPFSAPLLAGGVGFLTLVTRRRRKTS
;
A
#
# COMPACT_ATOMS: atom_id res chain seq x y z
N MET A 1 -58.76 14.23 -74.66
CA MET A 1 -58.89 14.58 -73.24
C MET A 1 -58.31 13.44 -72.42
N THR A 2 -57.12 13.64 -71.87
CA THR A 2 -56.40 12.68 -71.02
C THR A 2 -55.69 13.49 -69.94
N PRO A 3 -55.96 13.28 -68.64
CA PRO A 3 -55.25 14.00 -67.60
C PRO A 3 -53.97 13.25 -67.22
N LYS A 4 -52.85 13.98 -67.20
CA LYS A 4 -51.55 13.52 -66.70
C LYS A 4 -51.59 13.50 -65.17
N SER A 5 -51.39 12.33 -64.58
CA SER A 5 -51.14 12.13 -63.15
C SER A 5 -49.72 12.63 -62.81
N LYS A 6 -49.61 13.58 -61.87
CA LYS A 6 -48.34 13.97 -61.24
C LYS A 6 -48.21 13.23 -59.91
N LEU A 7 -47.25 12.32 -59.83
CA LEU A 7 -46.79 11.71 -58.57
C LEU A 7 -46.03 12.79 -57.77
N LEU A 8 -46.51 13.13 -56.58
CA LEU A 8 -45.74 13.88 -55.58
C LEU A 8 -44.94 12.88 -54.74
N LEU A 9 -43.62 12.92 -54.87
CA LEU A 9 -42.68 12.20 -54.01
C LEU A 9 -42.37 13.09 -52.79
N SER A 10 -42.91 12.74 -51.62
CA SER A 10 -42.57 13.42 -50.36
C SER A 10 -41.23 12.90 -49.85
N ALA A 11 -40.19 13.71 -49.93
CA ALA A 11 -38.91 13.44 -49.27
C ALA A 11 -39.06 13.68 -47.76
N LEU A 12 -39.05 12.60 -46.97
CA LEU A 12 -38.89 12.66 -45.52
C LEU A 12 -37.42 13.02 -45.22
N PRO A 13 -37.13 14.10 -44.46
CA PRO A 13 -35.78 14.33 -43.98
C PRO A 13 -35.48 13.30 -42.88
N ALA A 14 -34.55 12.39 -43.15
CA ALA A 14 -33.97 11.53 -42.13
C ALA A 14 -33.19 12.43 -41.15
N LEU A 15 -33.74 12.67 -39.96
CA LEU A 15 -32.99 13.22 -38.84
C LEU A 15 -31.94 12.18 -38.44
N LEU A 16 -30.71 12.37 -38.91
CA LEU A 16 -29.53 11.76 -38.29
C LEU A 16 -29.35 12.41 -36.91
N PHE A 17 -29.81 11.72 -35.87
CA PHE A 17 -29.34 11.98 -34.51
C PHE A 17 -27.87 11.55 -34.45
N LEU A 18 -26.96 12.52 -34.57
CA LEU A 18 -25.57 12.34 -34.15
C LEU A 18 -25.60 12.18 -32.63
N ALA A 19 -25.37 10.96 -32.15
CA ALA A 19 -25.13 10.72 -30.73
C ALA A 19 -23.93 11.59 -30.31
N ALA A 20 -24.14 12.45 -29.31
CA ALA A 20 -23.03 13.17 -28.70
C ALA A 20 -22.02 12.14 -28.16
N PRO A 21 -20.71 12.40 -28.23
CA PRO A 21 -19.73 11.52 -27.60
C PRO A 21 -20.07 11.41 -26.11
N VAL A 22 -20.33 10.19 -25.65
CA VAL A 22 -20.49 9.90 -24.22
C VAL A 22 -19.06 9.88 -23.67
N ASN A 23 -18.68 10.90 -22.92
CA ASN A 23 -17.41 10.89 -22.19
C ASN A 23 -17.44 9.74 -21.17
N ALA A 24 -16.32 9.10 -20.88
CA ALA A 24 -16.22 8.14 -19.77
C ALA A 24 -16.34 8.87 -18.43
N ALA A 25 -16.80 8.18 -17.39
CA ALA A 25 -16.73 8.63 -16.02
C ALA A 25 -15.26 8.76 -15.68
N THR A 26 -14.85 9.85 -15.06
CA THR A 26 -13.44 10.10 -14.79
C THR A 26 -13.20 10.47 -13.35
N ILE A 27 -12.05 10.03 -12.84
CA ILE A 27 -11.49 10.59 -11.62
C ILE A 27 -10.80 11.89 -12.01
N LEU A 28 -11.27 13.01 -11.46
CA LEU A 28 -10.78 14.36 -11.78
C LEU A 28 -9.49 14.68 -11.01
N GLY A 29 -9.35 14.17 -9.79
CA GLY A 29 -8.22 14.46 -8.93
C GLY A 29 -8.46 14.02 -7.49
N TRP A 30 -7.43 14.16 -6.68
CA TRP A 30 -7.52 14.00 -5.23
C TRP A 30 -8.14 15.26 -4.61
N ASN A 31 -9.28 15.09 -3.94
CA ASN A 31 -9.93 16.12 -3.14
C ASN A 31 -9.14 16.31 -1.83
N LYS A 32 -8.92 17.57 -1.45
CA LYS A 32 -8.02 17.95 -0.35
C LYS A 32 -8.75 18.68 0.77
N ASP A 33 -10.08 18.60 0.84
CA ASP A 33 -10.88 19.31 1.83
C ASP A 33 -10.58 18.80 3.26
N ASN A 34 -10.25 17.51 3.41
CA ASN A 34 -9.80 16.91 4.67
C ASN A 34 -8.26 16.78 4.78
N VAL A 35 -7.50 17.58 4.02
CA VAL A 35 -6.04 17.42 3.90
C VAL A 35 -5.32 18.72 4.20
N ASP A 36 -4.37 18.69 5.14
CA ASP A 36 -3.36 19.74 5.26
C ASP A 36 -2.21 19.43 4.29
N VAL A 37 -2.14 20.20 3.21
CA VAL A 37 -1.24 19.93 2.09
C VAL A 37 0.15 20.50 2.39
N GLY A 38 1.14 19.62 2.56
CA GLY A 38 2.52 20.03 2.73
C GLY A 38 3.09 20.68 1.48
N SER A 39 3.96 21.67 1.67
CA SER A 39 4.77 22.24 0.59
C SER A 39 5.93 21.31 0.21
N ASP A 40 6.47 21.49 -1.00
CA ASP A 40 7.76 20.89 -1.34
C ASP A 40 8.83 21.30 -0.34
N PRO A 41 9.63 20.35 0.19
CA PRO A 41 10.78 20.66 1.01
C PRO A 41 11.77 21.57 0.27
N ALA A 42 12.45 22.44 1.03
CA ALA A 42 13.43 23.37 0.46
C ALA A 42 14.70 22.66 -0.05
N THR A 43 15.03 21.50 0.52
CA THR A 43 16.16 20.66 0.11
C THR A 43 15.65 19.52 -0.74
N VAL A 44 16.28 19.30 -1.89
CA VAL A 44 16.02 18.10 -2.72
C VAL A 44 16.46 16.86 -1.93
N GLY A 45 15.65 15.81 -1.96
CA GLY A 45 15.86 14.59 -1.16
C GLY A 45 15.19 14.62 0.23
N ASP A 46 14.81 15.79 0.74
CA ASP A 46 14.00 15.86 1.96
C ASP A 46 12.56 15.37 1.66
N THR A 47 11.91 14.79 2.67
CA THR A 47 10.54 14.27 2.56
C THR A 47 9.52 15.29 3.07
N GLY A 48 8.58 15.67 2.21
CA GLY A 48 7.38 16.42 2.55
C GLY A 48 6.21 15.48 2.86
N VAL A 49 5.18 15.99 3.54
CA VAL A 49 3.99 15.21 3.90
C VAL A 49 2.71 16.03 3.73
N SER A 50 1.66 15.40 3.20
CA SER A 50 0.29 15.91 3.25
C SER A 50 -0.50 15.11 4.28
N VAL A 51 -0.98 15.76 5.34
CA VAL A 51 -1.63 15.11 6.49
C VAL A 51 -3.11 14.94 6.21
N VAL A 52 -3.65 13.74 6.40
CA VAL A 52 -5.04 13.40 6.11
C VAL A 52 -5.84 13.33 7.41
N TYR A 53 -6.90 14.12 7.50
CA TYR A 53 -7.75 14.22 8.68
C TYR A 53 -9.07 13.46 8.51
N ASP A 54 -9.70 13.12 9.64
CA ASP A 54 -11.01 12.46 9.70
C ASP A 54 -12.19 13.39 9.33
N ARG A 55 -11.92 14.69 9.18
CA ARG A 55 -12.86 15.76 8.81
C ARG A 55 -12.08 16.91 8.16
N ASP A 56 -12.74 18.05 7.92
CA ASP A 56 -12.11 19.27 7.42
C ASP A 56 -10.81 19.58 8.20
N ALA A 57 -9.70 19.79 7.49
CA ALA A 57 -8.38 19.97 8.11
C ALA A 57 -8.26 21.26 8.94
N THR A 58 -9.22 22.20 8.78
CA THR A 58 -9.29 23.45 9.56
C THR A 58 -10.12 23.32 10.84
N ASP A 59 -10.83 22.20 11.03
CA ASP A 59 -11.58 21.92 12.26
C ASP A 59 -10.61 21.69 13.43
N PRO A 60 -10.74 22.42 14.56
CA PRO A 60 -9.86 22.25 15.71
C PRO A 60 -9.94 20.86 16.37
N ASP A 61 -11.01 20.11 16.13
CA ASP A 61 -11.20 18.74 16.64
C ASP A 61 -10.81 17.67 15.61
N ALA A 62 -10.24 18.06 14.45
CA ALA A 62 -9.77 17.14 13.44
C ALA A 62 -8.61 16.28 13.97
N VAL A 63 -8.69 14.97 13.73
CA VAL A 63 -7.64 14.01 14.08
C VAL A 63 -7.11 13.31 12.84
N THR A 64 -5.88 12.81 12.91
CA THR A 64 -5.22 12.13 11.79
C THR A 64 -4.72 10.75 12.21
N ASN A 65 -4.86 9.78 11.32
CA ASN A 65 -4.28 8.43 11.46
C ASN A 65 -3.25 8.14 10.36
N GLY A 66 -2.95 9.12 9.50
CA GLY A 66 -1.99 8.93 8.43
C GLY A 66 -1.79 10.13 7.53
N ARG A 67 -0.81 9.98 6.64
CA ARG A 67 -0.32 11.03 5.76
C ARG A 67 0.19 10.46 4.45
N ILE A 68 0.29 11.30 3.44
CA ILE A 68 0.94 10.99 2.17
C ILE A 68 2.33 11.59 2.17
N ALA A 69 3.36 10.75 2.07
CA ALA A 69 4.74 11.20 1.96
C ALA A 69 5.17 11.39 0.51
N PHE A 70 5.98 12.40 0.25
CA PHE A 70 6.55 12.69 -1.07
C PHE A 70 7.96 13.27 -0.94
N THR A 71 8.85 12.93 -1.87
CA THR A 71 10.27 13.28 -1.80
C THR A 71 10.71 13.79 -3.18
N PRO A 72 10.97 15.10 -3.35
CA PRO A 72 11.43 15.63 -4.64
C PRO A 72 12.84 15.11 -5.00
N PRO A 73 13.11 14.81 -6.28
CA PRO A 73 12.25 15.03 -7.45
C PRO A 73 11.30 13.86 -7.75
N GLU A 74 11.38 12.76 -7.00
CA GLU A 74 10.59 11.54 -7.27
C GLU A 74 9.09 11.74 -7.06
N ALA A 75 8.70 12.68 -6.21
CA ALA A 75 7.34 13.14 -6.02
C ALA A 75 7.34 14.56 -5.45
N VAL A 76 6.38 15.38 -5.88
CA VAL A 76 6.20 16.76 -5.37
C VAL A 76 4.88 16.90 -4.62
N SER A 77 4.63 18.03 -3.97
CA SER A 77 3.33 18.33 -3.37
C SER A 77 2.20 18.20 -4.41
N PRO A 78 1.05 17.58 -4.07
CA PRO A 78 0.62 17.16 -2.73
C PRO A 78 0.93 15.69 -2.39
N GLY A 79 1.58 14.94 -3.27
CA GLY A 79 1.91 13.51 -3.07
C GLY A 79 1.06 12.51 -3.87
N ILE A 80 -0.11 12.91 -4.38
CA ILE A 80 -0.99 12.06 -5.21
C ILE A 80 -1.41 12.83 -6.46
N TYR A 81 -1.33 12.19 -7.62
CA TYR A 81 -1.96 12.61 -8.87
C TYR A 81 -2.83 11.53 -9.49
N VAL A 82 -3.82 11.99 -10.25
CA VAL A 82 -4.62 11.17 -11.14
C VAL A 82 -4.17 11.46 -12.56
N VAL A 83 -3.67 10.44 -13.25
CA VAL A 83 -3.13 10.57 -14.60
C VAL A 83 -4.11 9.93 -15.58
N PRO A 84 -4.74 10.72 -16.47
CA PRO A 84 -5.57 10.18 -17.53
C PRO A 84 -4.65 9.63 -18.64
N GLU A 85 -4.56 8.32 -18.72
CA GLU A 85 -3.77 7.60 -19.72
C GLU A 85 -4.46 6.29 -20.05
N THR A 86 -4.81 6.08 -21.32
CA THR A 86 -5.38 4.81 -21.74
C THR A 86 -4.28 3.80 -22.04
N TYR A 87 -4.29 2.66 -21.35
CA TYR A 87 -3.36 1.57 -21.59
C TYR A 87 -3.99 0.23 -21.26
N THR A 88 -3.35 -0.86 -21.68
CA THR A 88 -3.82 -2.22 -21.38
C THR A 88 -2.86 -2.88 -20.41
N GLN A 89 -3.43 -3.56 -19.41
CA GLN A 89 -2.65 -4.35 -18.46
C GLN A 89 -3.39 -5.64 -18.10
N GLY A 90 -2.62 -6.68 -17.86
CA GLY A 90 -3.12 -8.02 -17.61
C GLY A 90 -2.50 -9.00 -18.59
N GLY A 91 -2.50 -10.29 -18.24
CA GLY A 91 -1.86 -11.34 -19.01
C GLY A 91 -2.69 -11.73 -20.24
N SER A 92 -3.24 -12.95 -20.21
CA SER A 92 -4.05 -13.49 -21.30
C SER A 92 -5.34 -12.70 -21.57
N ASP A 93 -5.88 -12.07 -20.52
CA ASP A 93 -7.13 -11.30 -20.56
C ASP A 93 -6.84 -9.87 -20.08
N PRO A 94 -6.27 -9.02 -20.95
CA PRO A 94 -5.90 -7.67 -20.57
C PRO A 94 -7.13 -6.79 -20.36
N LEU A 95 -7.11 -5.99 -19.31
CA LEU A 95 -8.06 -4.92 -19.05
C LEU A 95 -7.55 -3.62 -19.68
N THR A 96 -8.42 -2.91 -20.39
CA THR A 96 -8.17 -1.52 -20.78
C THR A 96 -8.44 -0.63 -19.57
N LEU A 97 -7.43 0.13 -19.18
CA LEU A 97 -7.45 1.13 -18.13
C LEU A 97 -7.55 2.51 -18.78
N ASP A 98 -8.29 3.42 -18.17
CA ASP A 98 -8.52 4.80 -18.62
C ASP A 98 -7.63 5.82 -17.89
N GLY A 99 -6.93 5.35 -16.86
CA GLY A 99 -5.92 6.12 -16.15
C GLY A 99 -5.38 5.38 -14.94
N CYS A 100 -4.65 6.12 -14.12
CA CYS A 100 -4.16 5.62 -12.84
C CYS A 100 -4.14 6.68 -11.76
N ILE A 101 -4.25 6.22 -10.51
CA ILE A 101 -3.93 6.99 -9.31
C ILE A 101 -2.50 6.62 -8.92
N MET A 102 -1.62 7.61 -8.88
CA MET A 102 -0.19 7.41 -8.66
C MET A 102 0.42 8.55 -7.84
N THR A 103 1.68 8.38 -7.44
CA THR A 103 2.43 9.47 -6.82
C THR A 103 2.49 10.68 -7.76
N SER A 104 2.63 11.86 -7.20
CA SER A 104 2.80 13.13 -7.92
C SER A 104 4.21 13.30 -8.51
N ASN A 105 4.72 12.29 -9.21
CA ASN A 105 5.98 12.39 -9.94
C ASN A 105 5.73 13.16 -11.24
N PRO A 106 6.39 14.30 -11.48
CA PRO A 106 6.11 15.14 -12.65
C PRO A 106 6.57 14.55 -13.98
N THR A 107 7.40 13.49 -13.95
CA THR A 107 7.98 12.86 -15.14
C THR A 107 7.46 11.44 -15.38
N ALA A 108 6.77 10.84 -14.42
CA ALA A 108 6.21 9.50 -14.55
C ALA A 108 4.76 9.53 -15.07
N THR A 109 4.42 8.48 -15.79
CA THR A 109 3.11 8.17 -16.36
C THR A 109 2.66 6.79 -15.85
N CYS A 110 1.43 6.37 -16.13
CA CYS A 110 0.93 5.07 -15.69
C CYS A 110 1.78 3.90 -16.24
N THR A 111 2.30 4.05 -17.45
CA THR A 111 3.11 3.05 -18.16
C THR A 111 4.62 3.23 -18.02
N SER A 112 5.07 4.19 -17.20
CA SER A 112 6.50 4.42 -16.96
C SER A 112 7.20 3.14 -16.44
N PRO A 113 8.53 3.00 -16.62
CA PRO A 113 9.24 1.76 -16.29
C PRO A 113 9.30 1.45 -14.78
N PHE A 114 9.89 0.31 -14.44
CA PHE A 114 10.25 -0.04 -13.06
C PHE A 114 11.09 1.07 -12.41
N GLN A 115 11.02 1.20 -11.08
CA GLN A 115 11.70 2.26 -10.30
C GLN A 115 11.38 3.72 -10.68
N SER A 116 10.35 3.99 -11.48
CA SER A 116 9.94 5.37 -11.81
C SER A 116 9.11 6.08 -10.71
N GLY A 117 9.24 5.67 -9.44
CA GLY A 117 8.59 6.32 -8.30
C GLY A 117 7.06 6.23 -8.20
N LYS A 118 6.32 5.52 -9.07
CA LYS A 118 4.84 5.66 -9.23
C LYS A 118 3.95 5.46 -7.99
N ARG A 119 4.43 4.84 -6.91
CA ARG A 119 3.55 4.44 -5.80
C ARG A 119 3.27 5.59 -4.85
N VAL A 120 1.99 5.86 -4.61
CA VAL A 120 1.53 6.72 -3.51
C VAL A 120 2.05 6.12 -2.20
N LYS A 121 2.85 6.88 -1.45
CA LYS A 121 3.42 6.46 -0.17
C LYS A 121 2.47 6.88 0.96
N THR A 122 1.50 6.04 1.30
CA THR A 122 0.60 6.27 2.45
C THR A 122 1.24 5.75 3.72
N GLN A 123 1.61 6.67 4.61
CA GLN A 123 2.12 6.37 5.94
C GLN A 123 0.96 6.28 6.92
N VAL A 124 0.80 5.11 7.53
CA VAL A 124 -0.18 4.84 8.58
C VAL A 124 0.48 5.17 9.91
N THR A 125 0.06 6.25 10.56
CA THR A 125 0.68 6.75 11.80
C THR A 125 -0.08 6.36 13.06
N ASP A 126 -1.34 5.93 12.91
CA ASP A 126 -2.16 5.35 13.98
C ASP A 126 -3.14 4.31 13.37
N THR A 127 -3.93 3.65 14.21
CA THR A 127 -4.81 2.53 13.84
C THR A 127 -6.20 2.94 13.36
N GLY A 128 -6.58 4.21 13.49
CA GLY A 128 -7.84 4.71 12.93
C GLY A 128 -7.82 4.78 11.40
N PRO A 129 -8.98 5.05 10.78
CA PRO A 129 -9.09 5.09 9.32
C PRO A 129 -8.37 6.30 8.70
N ILE A 130 -7.90 6.12 7.47
CA ILE A 130 -7.38 7.17 6.59
C ILE A 130 -8.30 7.25 5.37
N ASP A 131 -8.89 8.41 5.13
CA ASP A 131 -9.88 8.60 4.07
C ASP A 131 -9.33 9.49 2.94
N LEU A 132 -9.03 8.89 1.79
CA LEU A 132 -8.60 9.60 0.59
C LEU A 132 -9.82 9.81 -0.33
N VAL A 133 -10.20 11.08 -0.53
CA VAL A 133 -11.40 11.44 -1.32
C VAL A 133 -11.01 11.82 -2.74
N PHE A 134 -11.70 11.30 -3.74
CA PHE A 134 -11.43 11.59 -5.15
C PHE A 134 -12.66 12.15 -5.84
N ASP A 135 -12.50 13.30 -6.51
CA ASP A 135 -13.57 13.95 -7.24
C ASP A 135 -13.82 13.23 -8.57
N LEU A 136 -15.08 13.23 -9.01
CA LEU A 136 -15.57 12.50 -10.17
C LEU A 136 -16.27 13.42 -11.17
N ALA A 137 -16.15 13.09 -12.45
CA ALA A 137 -17.09 13.49 -13.47
C ALA A 137 -17.85 12.26 -13.99
N GLN A 138 -19.15 12.42 -14.22
CA GLN A 138 -20.01 11.36 -14.76
C GLN A 138 -19.72 11.10 -16.24
N GLY A 139 -19.94 9.87 -16.67
CA GLY A 139 -19.76 9.43 -18.04
C GLY A 139 -19.94 7.91 -18.19
N ALA A 140 -19.46 7.32 -19.29
CA ALA A 140 -19.44 5.87 -19.53
C ALA A 140 -18.52 5.12 -18.55
N GLU A 141 -18.60 3.79 -18.50
CA GLU A 141 -17.76 2.99 -17.61
C GLU A 141 -16.25 3.24 -17.82
N SER A 142 -15.47 3.25 -16.74
CA SER A 142 -14.01 3.42 -16.78
C SER A 142 -13.26 2.62 -15.70
N ASN A 143 -11.97 2.36 -15.94
CA ASN A 143 -11.11 1.60 -15.03
C ASN A 143 -9.81 2.37 -14.71
N TYR A 144 -9.44 2.43 -13.43
CA TYR A 144 -8.25 3.12 -12.96
C TYR A 144 -7.36 2.19 -12.15
N GLN A 145 -6.10 2.02 -12.54
CA GLN A 145 -5.13 1.31 -11.70
C GLN A 145 -4.71 2.20 -10.54
N VAL A 146 -4.52 1.62 -9.35
CA VAL A 146 -3.97 2.35 -8.21
C VAL A 146 -2.57 1.82 -7.89
N PHE A 147 -1.57 2.68 -7.97
CA PHE A 147 -0.21 2.39 -7.52
C PHE A 147 -0.09 2.75 -6.05
N TYR A 148 -0.42 1.80 -5.17
CA TYR A 148 -0.53 2.07 -3.73
C TYR A 148 0.58 1.40 -2.93
N ARG A 149 1.09 2.10 -1.91
CA ARG A 149 1.99 1.57 -0.90
C ARG A 149 1.53 2.03 0.48
N LEU A 150 1.35 1.06 1.37
CA LEU A 150 1.16 1.31 2.79
C LEU A 150 2.51 1.21 3.51
N ILE A 151 2.76 2.12 4.45
CA ILE A 151 3.96 2.17 5.27
C ILE A 151 3.52 2.20 6.72
N ASN A 152 3.89 1.18 7.50
CA ASN A 152 3.54 1.12 8.90
C ASN A 152 4.43 2.06 9.74
N GLN A 153 3.88 3.19 10.16
CA GLN A 153 4.48 4.15 11.09
C GLN A 153 3.70 4.22 12.42
N THR A 154 2.89 3.21 12.75
CA THR A 154 2.04 3.19 13.96
C THR A 154 2.82 2.93 15.27
N MET A 155 4.15 2.80 15.19
CA MET A 155 5.06 2.35 16.26
C MET A 155 4.78 0.94 16.80
N GLN A 156 3.79 0.23 16.26
CA GLN A 156 3.43 -1.13 16.65
C GLN A 156 3.27 -2.02 15.43
N SER A 157 3.36 -3.34 15.63
CA SER A 157 3.13 -4.29 14.55
C SER A 157 1.65 -4.37 14.21
N LEU A 158 1.36 -4.65 12.93
CA LEU A 158 0.02 -4.79 12.39
C LEU A 158 -0.20 -6.23 11.89
N ASP A 159 -1.39 -6.78 12.10
CA ASP A 159 -1.78 -8.09 11.56
C ASP A 159 -2.35 -7.98 10.13
N GLY A 160 -2.69 -6.76 9.69
CA GLY A 160 -3.19 -6.53 8.35
C GLY A 160 -3.90 -5.19 8.17
N PHE A 161 -4.75 -5.13 7.14
CA PHE A 161 -5.48 -3.93 6.73
C PHE A 161 -6.78 -4.27 5.99
N SER A 162 -7.66 -3.27 5.86
CA SER A 162 -8.69 -3.22 4.82
C SER A 162 -8.61 -1.94 4.00
N LEU A 163 -9.01 -2.05 2.73
CA LEU A 163 -9.40 -0.93 1.87
C LEU A 163 -10.89 -1.02 1.60
N GLU A 164 -11.59 0.10 1.72
CA GLU A 164 -13.04 0.19 1.53
C GLU A 164 -13.37 1.36 0.60
N LEU A 165 -14.25 1.12 -0.37
CA LEU A 165 -14.80 2.16 -1.21
C LEU A 165 -16.10 2.66 -0.59
N GLY A 166 -16.31 3.98 -0.59
CA GLY A 166 -17.48 4.59 0.03
C GLY A 166 -17.58 6.08 -0.24
N PHE A 167 -18.27 6.77 0.65
CA PHE A 167 -18.56 8.21 0.56
C PHE A 167 -18.43 8.86 1.93
N GLY A 168 -18.01 10.13 1.97
CA GLY A 168 -17.76 10.84 3.22
C GLY A 168 -16.43 10.46 3.87
N VAL A 169 -16.15 11.04 5.04
CA VAL A 169 -14.91 10.86 5.81
C VAL A 169 -15.21 10.68 7.31
N GLY A 170 -14.27 10.12 8.06
CA GLY A 170 -14.36 9.93 9.50
C GLY A 170 -15.62 9.18 9.93
N ASP A 171 -16.31 9.69 10.94
CA ASP A 171 -17.56 9.13 11.45
C ASP A 171 -18.73 9.23 10.45
N SER A 172 -18.62 10.09 9.43
CA SER A 172 -19.64 10.25 8.39
C SER A 172 -19.44 9.34 7.19
N PHE A 173 -18.38 8.52 7.18
CA PHE A 173 -18.13 7.58 6.09
C PHE A 173 -19.22 6.52 6.00
N GLN A 174 -19.68 6.29 4.77
CA GLN A 174 -20.62 5.24 4.41
C GLN A 174 -20.01 4.39 3.32
N GLN A 175 -19.85 3.10 3.60
CA GLN A 175 -19.34 2.14 2.63
C GLN A 175 -20.30 2.06 1.43
N ALA A 176 -19.72 2.03 0.23
CA ALA A 176 -20.46 1.84 -1.01
C ALA A 176 -21.01 0.42 -1.12
N SER A 177 -22.11 0.30 -1.85
CA SER A 177 -22.66 -0.92 -2.38
C SER A 177 -22.35 -1.08 -3.87
N ALA A 178 -22.56 -2.27 -4.41
CA ALA A 178 -22.48 -2.55 -5.85
C ALA A 178 -23.24 -1.54 -6.72
N THR A 179 -24.38 -1.07 -6.23
CA THR A 179 -25.30 -0.20 -6.96
C THR A 179 -24.89 1.27 -6.95
N ASP A 180 -23.88 1.64 -6.16
CA ASP A 180 -23.40 3.02 -6.09
C ASP A 180 -22.42 3.37 -7.23
N GLY A 181 -22.02 2.37 -8.02
CA GLY A 181 -21.25 2.58 -9.26
C GLY A 181 -19.75 2.78 -9.05
N VAL A 182 -19.21 2.48 -7.87
CA VAL A 182 -17.77 2.46 -7.57
C VAL A 182 -17.38 1.12 -6.97
N THR A 183 -16.49 0.38 -7.64
CA THR A 183 -16.10 -0.96 -7.21
C THR A 183 -14.60 -1.22 -7.40
N PHE A 184 -14.04 -2.20 -6.70
CA PHE A 184 -12.75 -2.79 -7.04
C PHE A 184 -12.93 -3.68 -8.27
N SER A 185 -12.15 -3.42 -9.32
CA SER A 185 -12.22 -4.18 -10.56
C SER A 185 -11.85 -5.64 -10.31
N THR A 186 -12.73 -6.55 -10.68
CA THR A 186 -12.47 -8.01 -10.68
C THR A 186 -11.85 -8.48 -12.00
N ALA A 187 -11.91 -7.66 -13.04
CA ALA A 187 -11.30 -7.93 -14.35
C ALA A 187 -9.81 -7.55 -14.39
N PHE A 188 -9.35 -6.68 -13.49
CA PHE A 188 -7.94 -6.36 -13.37
C PHE A 188 -7.13 -7.61 -13.01
N GLN A 189 -5.91 -7.74 -13.53
CA GLN A 189 -4.99 -8.80 -13.14
C GLN A 189 -3.75 -8.17 -12.53
N ALA A 190 -3.79 -8.02 -11.20
CA ALA A 190 -2.70 -7.42 -10.45
C ALA A 190 -1.42 -8.25 -10.61
N GLN A 191 -0.29 -7.57 -10.82
CA GLN A 191 1.00 -8.23 -10.96
C GLN A 191 1.65 -8.51 -9.60
N PRO A 192 2.33 -9.67 -9.44
CA PRO A 192 2.50 -10.73 -10.43
C PRO A 192 1.21 -11.53 -10.67
N ALA A 193 0.92 -11.81 -11.94
CA ALA A 193 -0.32 -12.45 -12.41
C ALA A 193 -0.49 -13.91 -11.97
N SER A 194 0.51 -14.50 -11.30
CA SER A 194 0.57 -15.93 -10.98
C SER A 194 -0.57 -16.41 -10.06
N ALA A 195 -1.31 -15.50 -9.43
CA ALA A 195 -2.47 -15.81 -8.62
C ALA A 195 -3.81 -15.76 -9.38
N GLY A 196 -3.86 -15.24 -10.62
CA GLY A 196 -5.13 -14.93 -11.29
C GLY A 196 -6.02 -13.96 -10.49
N ALA A 197 -5.45 -13.29 -9.49
CA ALA A 197 -6.16 -12.48 -8.52
C ALA A 197 -6.25 -11.03 -9.01
N SER A 198 -7.41 -10.42 -8.77
CA SER A 198 -7.67 -9.07 -9.21
C SER A 198 -6.96 -8.01 -8.38
N SER A 199 -6.62 -8.34 -7.13
CA SER A 199 -5.80 -7.51 -6.26
C SER A 199 -4.72 -8.37 -5.59
N THR A 200 -3.55 -7.78 -5.38
CA THR A 200 -2.43 -8.45 -4.68
C THR A 200 -1.72 -7.50 -3.74
N THR A 201 -1.09 -8.05 -2.71
CA THR A 201 -0.17 -7.30 -1.86
C THR A 201 1.16 -8.00 -1.79
N GLN A 202 2.24 -7.22 -1.76
CA GLN A 202 3.57 -7.79 -1.65
C GLN A 202 4.57 -6.84 -0.98
N PHE A 203 5.42 -7.42 -0.15
CA PHE A 203 6.63 -6.75 0.34
C PHE A 203 7.60 -6.45 -0.82
N PRO A 204 8.55 -5.51 -0.65
CA PRO A 204 9.53 -5.14 -1.67
C PRO A 204 10.28 -6.34 -2.24
N PHE A 205 10.54 -6.32 -3.55
CA PHE A 205 11.20 -7.43 -4.23
C PHE A 205 12.66 -7.61 -3.84
N GLY A 206 13.38 -6.54 -3.56
CA GLY A 206 14.74 -6.62 -3.04
C GLY A 206 14.87 -7.42 -1.72
N LEU A 207 13.75 -7.59 -0.99
CA LEU A 207 13.68 -8.39 0.23
C LEU A 207 13.15 -9.81 0.01
N PHE A 208 12.14 -9.99 -0.86
CA PHE A 208 11.43 -11.26 -1.07
C PHE A 208 11.12 -11.49 -2.54
N GLY A 209 11.88 -12.29 -3.29
CA GLY A 209 11.58 -12.53 -4.71
C GLY A 209 12.68 -13.22 -5.50
N ASP A 210 12.30 -13.96 -6.53
CA ASP A 210 13.20 -14.77 -7.35
C ASP A 210 13.61 -13.97 -8.60
N ALA A 211 14.88 -13.60 -8.67
CA ALA A 211 15.43 -12.81 -9.77
C ALA A 211 15.36 -13.54 -11.11
N ILE A 212 15.42 -14.87 -11.13
CA ILE A 212 15.33 -15.65 -12.38
C ILE A 212 13.99 -15.39 -13.08
N SER A 213 12.93 -15.21 -12.29
CA SER A 213 11.57 -14.95 -12.79
C SER A 213 11.27 -13.49 -13.10
N ASN A 214 12.18 -12.55 -12.76
CA ASN A 214 11.91 -11.11 -12.87
C ASN A 214 13.04 -10.37 -13.63
N PRO A 215 12.74 -9.79 -14.81
CA PRO A 215 13.77 -9.13 -15.63
C PRO A 215 14.36 -7.85 -15.02
N ASN A 216 13.80 -7.32 -13.93
CA ASN A 216 14.27 -6.09 -13.29
C ASN A 216 15.31 -6.34 -12.19
N PHE A 217 15.60 -7.60 -11.85
CA PHE A 217 16.48 -7.95 -10.74
C PHE A 217 17.50 -9.00 -11.16
N SER A 218 18.75 -8.82 -10.71
CA SER A 218 19.85 -9.77 -10.89
C SER A 218 20.14 -10.59 -9.62
N LEU A 219 19.54 -10.19 -8.49
CA LEU A 219 19.71 -10.81 -7.18
C LEU A 219 18.36 -11.19 -6.60
N ASP A 220 18.30 -12.39 -6.02
CA ASP A 220 17.14 -12.80 -5.24
C ASP A 220 16.94 -11.85 -4.05
N GLY A 221 15.71 -11.85 -3.55
CA GLY A 221 15.31 -11.17 -2.33
C GLY A 221 16.25 -11.52 -1.20
N PHE A 222 16.67 -10.50 -0.45
CA PHE A 222 17.66 -10.62 0.61
C PHE A 222 17.29 -11.67 1.67
N PHE A 223 16.00 -11.74 2.03
CA PHE A 223 15.52 -12.70 3.02
C PHE A 223 15.14 -14.04 2.40
N ALA A 224 14.54 -14.02 1.21
CA ALA A 224 14.10 -15.23 0.52
C ALA A 224 13.86 -15.00 -0.98
N PRO A 225 14.04 -16.03 -1.83
CA PRO A 225 13.62 -16.00 -3.22
C PRO A 225 12.10 -16.08 -3.39
N GLU A 226 11.36 -16.59 -2.40
CA GLU A 226 9.89 -16.61 -2.45
C GLU A 226 9.30 -15.21 -2.23
N ARG A 227 8.21 -14.89 -2.94
CA ARG A 227 7.42 -13.68 -2.67
C ARG A 227 6.75 -13.78 -1.29
N ALA A 228 6.67 -12.65 -0.59
CA ALA A 228 5.92 -12.52 0.66
C ALA A 228 4.94 -11.33 0.61
N GLY A 229 3.87 -11.41 1.41
CA GLY A 229 2.86 -10.36 1.52
C GLY A 229 1.68 -10.81 2.39
N LEU A 230 0.53 -10.14 2.22
CA LEU A 230 -0.75 -10.50 2.81
C LEU A 230 -1.70 -11.03 1.74
N ASN A 231 -2.36 -12.15 2.02
CA ASN A 231 -3.52 -12.59 1.23
C ASN A 231 -4.62 -11.54 1.34
N VAL A 232 -5.39 -11.35 0.27
CA VAL A 232 -6.49 -10.37 0.24
C VAL A 232 -7.76 -11.06 -0.22
N LEU A 233 -8.84 -10.88 0.55
CA LEU A 233 -10.19 -11.18 0.13
C LEU A 233 -10.79 -9.92 -0.51
N GLN A 234 -11.14 -10.02 -1.78
CA GLN A 234 -11.79 -8.95 -2.53
C GLN A 234 -13.30 -9.18 -2.61
N THR A 235 -14.07 -8.16 -2.24
CA THR A 235 -15.47 -8.00 -2.64
C THR A 235 -15.58 -6.86 -3.65
N GLU A 236 -16.79 -6.48 -4.06
CA GLU A 236 -16.99 -5.34 -4.95
C GLU A 236 -16.53 -4.02 -4.32
N THR A 237 -16.64 -3.84 -3.01
CA THR A 237 -16.32 -2.56 -2.35
C THR A 237 -15.31 -2.69 -1.21
N THR A 238 -14.74 -3.87 -0.99
CA THR A 238 -13.69 -4.10 0.03
C THR A 238 -12.53 -4.94 -0.48
N LEU A 239 -11.35 -4.64 0.04
CA LEU A 239 -10.16 -5.50 0.02
C LEU A 239 -9.74 -5.72 1.48
N THR A 240 -9.80 -6.94 2.00
CA THR A 240 -9.46 -7.22 3.40
C THR A 240 -8.34 -8.26 3.47
N SER A 241 -7.28 -7.96 4.22
CA SER A 241 -6.20 -8.92 4.43
C SER A 241 -6.68 -10.15 5.21
N THR A 242 -6.28 -11.36 4.81
CA THR A 242 -6.66 -12.63 5.45
C THR A 242 -5.50 -13.42 6.04
N GLY A 243 -4.36 -12.76 6.25
CA GLY A 243 -3.14 -13.34 6.81
C GLY A 243 -1.97 -13.36 5.82
N PHE A 244 -0.78 -13.65 6.33
CA PHE A 244 0.45 -13.63 5.53
C PHE A 244 0.54 -14.80 4.56
N PHE A 245 1.31 -14.60 3.49
CA PHE A 245 1.87 -15.66 2.67
C PHE A 245 3.38 -15.44 2.50
N GLY A 246 4.08 -16.51 2.15
CA GLY A 246 5.53 -16.48 2.02
C GLY A 246 6.23 -16.43 3.38
N PRO A 247 7.54 -16.15 3.41
CA PRO A 247 8.36 -16.34 4.61
C PRO A 247 8.36 -15.16 5.61
N TYR A 248 7.66 -14.06 5.33
CA TYR A 248 7.72 -12.86 6.18
C TYR A 248 7.27 -13.15 7.62
N ASP A 249 6.14 -13.82 7.80
CA ASP A 249 5.58 -14.10 9.13
C ASP A 249 6.47 -15.04 9.96
N GLY A 250 7.10 -16.01 9.31
CA GLY A 250 8.07 -16.90 9.95
C GLY A 250 9.35 -16.19 10.42
N LEU A 251 9.73 -15.09 9.75
CA LEU A 251 10.94 -14.33 10.07
C LEU A 251 10.69 -13.18 11.06
N PHE A 252 9.57 -12.48 10.92
CA PHE A 252 9.29 -11.23 11.62
C PHE A 252 8.02 -11.25 12.46
N GLY A 253 7.18 -12.28 12.32
CA GLY A 253 5.85 -12.32 12.90
C GLY A 253 4.90 -11.36 12.17
N SER A 254 4.32 -10.42 12.90
CA SER A 254 3.38 -9.44 12.34
C SER A 254 4.09 -8.37 11.52
N TRP A 255 3.34 -7.58 10.75
CA TRP A 255 3.88 -6.54 9.87
C TRP A 255 4.53 -5.45 10.71
N LEU A 256 5.86 -5.34 10.61
CA LEU A 256 6.68 -4.45 11.42
C LEU A 256 6.35 -2.97 11.17
N SER A 257 6.44 -2.16 12.22
CA SER A 257 6.52 -0.70 12.06
C SER A 257 7.94 -0.29 11.69
N GLN A 258 8.11 0.89 11.08
CA GLN A 258 9.43 1.42 10.76
C GLN A 258 10.34 1.52 11.98
N GLU A 259 9.81 1.80 13.17
CA GLU A 259 10.58 1.85 14.42
C GLU A 259 11.02 0.46 14.94
N SER A 260 10.43 -0.61 14.40
CA SER A 260 10.69 -1.99 14.83
C SER A 260 11.46 -2.81 13.79
N VAL A 261 11.83 -2.21 12.66
CA VAL A 261 12.63 -2.93 11.66
C VAL A 261 14.06 -3.15 12.16
N PRO A 262 14.68 -4.29 11.84
CA PRO A 262 16.07 -4.54 12.17
C PRO A 262 17.02 -3.58 11.45
N MET A 263 18.21 -3.42 12.03
CA MET A 263 19.33 -2.75 11.40
C MET A 263 19.88 -3.60 10.25
N GLY A 264 20.22 -2.96 9.14
CA GLY A 264 20.83 -3.52 7.95
C GLY A 264 22.22 -2.93 7.69
N ALA A 265 23.05 -3.69 7.00
CA ALA A 265 24.33 -3.25 6.46
C ALA A 265 24.16 -3.01 4.96
N PHE A 266 24.27 -1.77 4.53
CA PHE A 266 24.01 -1.33 3.15
C PHE A 266 25.32 -0.96 2.45
N TRP A 267 25.47 -1.44 1.22
CA TRP A 267 26.60 -1.12 0.36
C TRP A 267 26.16 -0.14 -0.73
N ASP A 268 26.74 1.05 -0.74
CA ASP A 268 26.66 1.99 -1.87
C ASP A 268 27.52 1.44 -3.02
N ASN A 269 26.89 0.60 -3.86
CA ASN A 269 27.59 -0.25 -4.81
C ASN A 269 27.90 0.44 -6.14
N ASP A 270 27.27 1.57 -6.43
CA ASP A 270 27.55 2.41 -7.61
C ASP A 270 28.15 3.79 -7.23
N ASN A 271 28.34 4.05 -5.94
CA ASN A 271 28.89 5.28 -5.40
C ASN A 271 28.04 6.51 -5.77
N ASP A 272 26.72 6.31 -5.87
CA ASP A 272 25.72 7.32 -6.16
C ASP A 272 24.71 7.39 -5.00
N ALA A 273 24.85 8.39 -4.15
CA ALA A 273 23.94 8.60 -3.03
C ALA A 273 22.47 8.89 -3.43
N SER A 274 22.17 9.02 -4.72
CA SER A 274 20.80 9.14 -5.23
C SER A 274 20.15 7.79 -5.61
N THR A 275 20.90 6.69 -5.57
CA THR A 275 20.38 5.33 -5.81
C THR A 275 20.25 4.57 -4.49
N ASP A 276 19.42 3.51 -4.51
CA ASP A 276 19.22 2.66 -3.34
C ASP A 276 20.45 1.79 -3.09
N ALA A 277 21.06 1.91 -1.91
CA ALA A 277 22.17 1.06 -1.50
C ALA A 277 21.74 -0.40 -1.34
N LEU A 278 22.65 -1.33 -1.63
CA LEU A 278 22.38 -2.76 -1.60
C LEU A 278 22.49 -3.34 -0.19
N LEU A 279 21.41 -3.93 0.33
CA LEU A 279 21.43 -4.65 1.61
C LEU A 279 22.32 -5.91 1.54
N MET A 280 23.37 -5.97 2.37
CA MET A 280 24.40 -7.03 2.38
C MET A 280 24.30 -7.96 3.60
N ALA A 281 23.94 -7.41 4.75
CA ALA A 281 23.75 -8.14 5.99
C ALA A 281 22.66 -7.49 6.83
N TRP A 282 22.19 -8.18 7.86
CA TRP A 282 21.26 -7.63 8.83
C TRP A 282 21.64 -8.04 10.25
N TYR A 283 21.29 -7.22 11.23
CA TYR A 283 21.55 -7.50 12.63
C TYR A 283 20.38 -8.27 13.24
N THR A 284 20.65 -9.51 13.68
CA THR A 284 19.66 -10.40 14.28
C THR A 284 20.31 -11.28 15.34
N ASP A 285 19.58 -11.60 16.42
CA ASP A 285 20.04 -12.47 17.50
C ASP A 285 21.43 -12.14 18.07
N GLY A 286 21.78 -10.85 18.11
CA GLY A 286 23.06 -10.37 18.65
C GLY A 286 24.23 -10.45 17.68
N SER A 287 24.00 -10.76 16.40
CA SER A 287 25.03 -10.88 15.37
C SER A 287 24.59 -10.30 14.02
N TRP A 288 25.55 -9.91 13.20
CA TRP A 288 25.36 -9.60 11.80
C TRP A 288 25.33 -10.89 10.99
N GLU A 289 24.19 -11.19 10.39
CA GLU A 289 24.05 -12.30 9.45
C GLU A 289 24.26 -11.76 8.02
N MET A 290 25.40 -12.13 7.42
CA MET A 290 25.78 -11.74 6.07
C MET A 290 25.15 -12.70 5.05
N ARG A 291 24.27 -12.17 4.19
CA ARG A 291 23.56 -12.95 3.16
C ARG A 291 23.95 -12.58 1.73
N ARG A 292 24.80 -11.57 1.55
CA ARG A 292 25.42 -11.26 0.26
C ARG A 292 26.91 -11.03 0.43
N ASP A 293 27.67 -11.42 -0.59
CA ASP A 293 29.12 -11.17 -0.68
C ASP A 293 29.41 -10.37 -1.94
N VAL A 294 30.54 -9.67 -1.95
CA VAL A 294 30.96 -8.90 -3.11
C VAL A 294 31.39 -9.87 -4.22
N LEU A 295 30.76 -9.76 -5.39
CA LEU A 295 31.12 -10.56 -6.56
C LEU A 295 32.20 -9.88 -7.38
N ASP A 296 31.98 -8.60 -7.68
CA ASP A 296 32.93 -7.73 -8.38
C ASP A 296 32.78 -6.31 -7.83
N LEU A 297 33.81 -5.86 -7.11
CA LEU A 297 33.87 -4.54 -6.48
C LEU A 297 33.87 -3.41 -7.51
N VAL A 298 34.54 -3.60 -8.66
CA VAL A 298 34.65 -2.57 -9.69
C VAL A 298 33.34 -2.44 -10.45
N ALA A 299 32.65 -3.55 -10.67
CA ALA A 299 31.34 -3.55 -11.32
C ALA A 299 30.18 -3.21 -10.37
N GLY A 300 30.44 -3.08 -9.06
CA GLY A 300 29.38 -2.79 -8.08
C GLY A 300 28.38 -3.94 -7.94
N THR A 301 28.82 -5.19 -8.07
CA THR A 301 27.94 -6.36 -8.07
C THR A 301 28.17 -7.26 -6.86
N ALA A 302 27.06 -7.82 -6.34
CA ALA A 302 27.08 -8.82 -5.28
C ALA A 302 26.62 -10.19 -5.80
N LYS A 303 26.72 -11.19 -4.93
CA LYS A 303 26.10 -12.51 -5.07
C LYS A 303 25.35 -12.86 -3.79
N SER A 304 24.22 -13.54 -3.91
CA SER A 304 23.49 -14.09 -2.75
C SER A 304 24.26 -15.28 -2.15
N LEU A 305 24.27 -15.35 -0.82
CA LEU A 305 24.76 -16.47 -0.03
C LEU A 305 23.56 -17.30 0.43
N THR A 306 23.70 -18.63 0.46
CA THR A 306 22.60 -19.52 0.86
C THR A 306 23.12 -20.62 1.77
N GLY A 307 22.26 -21.10 2.67
CA GLY A 307 22.55 -22.26 3.52
C GLY A 307 23.87 -22.14 4.29
N VAL A 308 24.83 -23.00 3.96
CA VAL A 308 26.12 -23.09 4.66
C VAL A 308 27.08 -21.93 4.35
N ASP A 309 26.79 -21.13 3.34
CA ASP A 309 27.63 -20.00 2.92
C ASP A 309 27.29 -18.70 3.66
N VAL A 310 26.19 -18.67 4.44
CA VAL A 310 25.83 -17.52 5.28
C VAL A 310 26.85 -17.40 6.41
N GLU A 311 27.44 -16.21 6.58
CA GLU A 311 28.45 -15.93 7.60
C GLU A 311 27.87 -15.03 8.71
N TYR A 312 28.37 -15.18 9.94
CA TYR A 312 27.91 -14.42 11.10
C TYR A 312 29.06 -13.65 11.75
N PHE A 313 28.81 -12.40 12.12
CA PHE A 313 29.80 -11.52 12.74
C PHE A 313 29.22 -10.89 14.00
N THR A 314 29.96 -10.91 15.11
CA THR A 314 29.51 -10.26 16.35
C THR A 314 29.69 -8.74 16.34
N ASP A 315 30.40 -8.20 15.34
CA ASP A 315 30.81 -6.81 15.28
C ASP A 315 30.78 -6.30 13.83
N PHE A 316 30.30 -5.08 13.63
CA PHE A 316 30.14 -4.48 12.30
C PHE A 316 31.50 -4.25 11.61
N SER A 317 32.55 -3.88 12.35
CA SER A 317 33.90 -3.68 11.77
C SER A 317 34.49 -4.97 11.22
N ALA A 318 34.16 -6.13 11.81
CA ALA A 318 34.55 -7.43 11.29
C ALA A 318 33.84 -7.75 9.97
N LEU A 319 32.55 -7.41 9.86
CA LEU A 319 31.79 -7.52 8.61
C LEU A 319 32.38 -6.61 7.53
N VAL A 320 32.65 -5.34 7.85
CA VAL A 320 33.30 -4.37 6.93
C VAL A 320 34.64 -4.90 6.42
N ALA A 321 35.47 -5.44 7.31
CA ALA A 321 36.76 -6.02 6.96
C ALA A 321 36.62 -7.28 6.08
N ARG A 322 35.60 -8.12 6.32
CA ARG A 322 35.31 -9.31 5.51
C ARG A 322 34.87 -8.96 4.10
N LEU A 323 34.01 -7.95 3.95
CA LEU A 323 33.51 -7.50 2.64
C LEU A 323 34.53 -6.62 1.91
N GLY A 324 35.48 -6.01 2.62
CA GLY A 324 36.52 -5.17 2.04
C GLY A 324 36.00 -3.82 1.51
N LEU A 325 34.85 -3.36 2.02
CA LEU A 325 34.13 -2.19 1.52
C LEU A 325 34.52 -0.87 2.21
N GLY A 326 35.12 -0.94 3.39
CA GLY A 326 35.46 0.27 4.17
C GLY A 326 34.22 1.13 4.43
N ASP A 327 34.32 2.42 4.15
CA ASP A 327 33.24 3.39 4.38
C ASP A 327 32.07 3.27 3.40
N ALA A 328 32.20 2.47 2.33
CA ALA A 328 31.09 2.21 1.40
C ALA A 328 30.02 1.26 1.99
N LEU A 329 30.32 0.60 3.12
CA LEU A 329 29.34 -0.17 3.88
C LEU A 329 28.93 0.61 5.13
N PHE A 330 27.64 0.87 5.29
CA PHE A 330 27.08 1.62 6.41
C PHE A 330 25.87 0.93 7.03
N GLU A 331 25.53 1.33 8.25
CA GLU A 331 24.38 0.81 9.00
C GLU A 331 23.16 1.71 8.80
N ASP A 332 22.00 1.14 8.47
CA ASP A 332 20.72 1.85 8.47
C ASP A 332 19.55 0.90 8.73
N ALA A 333 18.37 1.41 9.04
CA ALA A 333 17.16 0.62 9.23
C ALA A 333 16.70 -0.03 7.92
N ILE A 334 16.28 -1.31 7.96
CA ILE A 334 15.66 -1.97 6.79
C ILE A 334 14.17 -1.54 6.70
N GLU A 335 13.94 -0.25 6.44
CA GLU A 335 12.59 0.35 6.45
C GLU A 335 11.61 -0.33 5.49
N ASP A 336 12.13 -0.96 4.43
CA ASP A 336 11.35 -1.73 3.46
C ASP A 336 10.56 -2.89 4.08
N LEU A 337 10.95 -3.38 5.27
CA LEU A 337 10.16 -4.37 6.00
C LEU A 337 8.84 -3.81 6.55
N ALA A 338 8.72 -2.50 6.68
CA ALA A 338 7.48 -1.81 7.04
C ALA A 338 6.65 -1.38 5.81
N ASN A 339 7.16 -1.60 4.59
CA ASN A 339 6.52 -1.20 3.34
C ASN A 339 5.71 -2.36 2.75
N LEU A 340 4.44 -2.12 2.41
CA LEU A 340 3.59 -3.08 1.72
C LEU A 340 3.03 -2.46 0.44
N ASN A 341 3.38 -3.02 -0.72
CA ASN A 341 2.77 -2.60 -1.98
C ASN A 341 1.39 -3.27 -2.11
N VAL A 342 0.38 -2.50 -2.49
CA VAL A 342 -0.98 -2.99 -2.75
C VAL A 342 -1.33 -2.63 -4.21
N ASN A 343 -1.60 -3.63 -5.04
CA ASN A 343 -1.91 -3.43 -6.45
C ASN A 343 -3.37 -3.84 -6.69
N PHE A 344 -4.17 -2.88 -7.16
CA PHE A 344 -5.59 -3.07 -7.47
C PHE A 344 -6.02 -2.05 -8.53
N ALA A 345 -7.25 -2.18 -9.02
CA ALA A 345 -7.88 -1.18 -9.86
C ALA A 345 -9.30 -0.87 -9.37
N ILE A 346 -9.77 0.33 -9.65
CA ILE A 346 -11.11 0.82 -9.35
C ILE A 346 -11.88 0.89 -10.68
N ASN A 347 -13.11 0.40 -10.67
CA ASN A 347 -14.06 0.55 -11.77
C ASN A 347 -15.11 1.58 -11.38
N LEU A 348 -15.38 2.52 -12.30
CA LEU A 348 -16.49 3.47 -12.21
C LEU A 348 -17.55 3.07 -13.23
N SER A 349 -18.77 2.84 -12.77
CA SER A 349 -19.92 2.53 -13.62
C SER A 349 -20.41 3.77 -14.35
N ASP A 350 -21.03 3.57 -15.51
CA ASP A 350 -21.79 4.58 -16.23
C ASP A 350 -23.03 5.12 -15.49
N SER A 351 -23.40 4.48 -14.39
CA SER A 351 -24.55 4.83 -13.54
C SER A 351 -24.17 5.57 -12.25
N ILE A 352 -22.89 5.88 -12.04
CA ILE A 352 -22.44 6.58 -10.82
C ILE A 352 -23.11 7.95 -10.69
N GLN A 353 -23.75 8.20 -9.55
CA GLN A 353 -24.50 9.44 -9.28
C GLN A 353 -23.74 10.42 -8.37
N TYR A 354 -22.65 9.97 -7.77
CA TYR A 354 -21.87 10.73 -6.81
C TYR A 354 -20.84 11.63 -7.51
N GLN A 355 -20.50 12.75 -6.86
CA GLN A 355 -19.48 13.70 -7.34
C GLN A 355 -18.08 13.38 -6.81
N SER A 356 -17.98 12.47 -5.84
CA SER A 356 -16.73 11.96 -5.30
C SER A 356 -16.93 10.57 -4.73
N PHE A 357 -15.83 9.85 -4.50
CA PHE A 357 -15.80 8.64 -3.68
C PHE A 357 -14.62 8.70 -2.71
N THR A 358 -14.67 7.91 -1.66
CA THR A 358 -13.62 7.76 -0.65
C THR A 358 -12.99 6.39 -0.76
N LEU A 359 -11.66 6.35 -0.81
CA LEU A 359 -10.86 5.17 -0.52
C LEU A 359 -10.43 5.23 0.95
N ARG A 360 -11.05 4.42 1.79
CA ARG A 360 -10.73 4.29 3.20
C ARG A 360 -9.71 3.18 3.42
N THR A 361 -8.65 3.48 4.15
CA THR A 361 -7.69 2.49 4.65
C THR A 361 -7.86 2.34 6.16
N THR A 362 -8.05 1.10 6.64
CA THR A 362 -8.06 0.77 8.07
C THR A 362 -6.98 -0.28 8.34
N THR A 363 -6.24 -0.16 9.44
CA THR A 363 -5.24 -1.18 9.82
C THR A 363 -5.65 -1.94 11.06
N TYR A 364 -5.18 -3.18 11.17
CA TYR A 364 -5.50 -4.07 12.29
C TYR A 364 -4.27 -4.23 13.17
N PRO A 365 -4.24 -3.65 14.39
CA PRO A 365 -3.11 -3.81 15.28
C PRO A 365 -2.99 -5.25 15.75
N THR A 366 -1.75 -5.70 15.94
CA THR A 366 -1.49 -7.02 16.51
C THR A 366 -2.03 -7.10 17.92
N VAL A 367 -2.94 -8.05 18.16
CA VAL A 367 -3.49 -8.28 19.50
C VAL A 367 -2.44 -9.01 20.33
N THR A 368 -1.64 -8.26 21.09
CA THR A 368 -0.81 -8.86 22.12
C THR A 368 -1.72 -9.41 23.21
N THR A 369 -1.96 -10.71 23.21
CA THR A 369 -2.59 -11.35 24.36
C THR A 369 -1.62 -11.20 25.53
N ILE A 370 -1.85 -10.23 26.41
CA ILE A 370 -1.14 -10.15 27.69
C ILE A 370 -1.57 -11.42 28.44
N PRO A 371 -0.69 -12.40 28.68
CA PRO A 371 -1.05 -13.53 29.52
C PRO A 371 -1.45 -12.94 30.87
N LEU A 372 -2.71 -13.15 31.27
CA LEU A 372 -3.17 -12.79 32.60
C LEU A 372 -2.12 -13.31 33.58
N PRO A 373 -1.56 -12.47 34.47
CA PRO A 373 -0.63 -12.96 35.46
C PRO A 373 -1.32 -14.13 36.17
N PHE A 374 -0.62 -15.26 36.26
CA PHE A 374 -1.11 -16.52 36.86
C PHE A 374 -1.68 -16.36 38.30
N SER A 375 -1.62 -15.17 38.89
CA SER A 375 -2.21 -14.78 40.16
C SER A 375 -3.67 -14.28 40.09
N ALA A 376 -4.27 -14.15 38.91
CA ALA A 376 -5.66 -13.67 38.76
C ALA A 376 -6.83 -14.63 39.15
N PRO A 377 -6.65 -15.87 39.69
CA PRO A 377 -7.79 -16.59 40.26
C PRO A 377 -8.12 -16.22 41.72
N LEU A 378 -7.28 -15.47 42.45
CA LEU A 378 -7.46 -15.30 43.89
C LEU A 378 -8.43 -14.20 44.33
N LEU A 379 -8.83 -13.29 43.42
CA LEU A 379 -9.78 -12.22 43.76
C LEU A 379 -11.25 -12.63 43.66
N ALA A 380 -11.59 -13.71 42.94
CA ALA A 380 -12.94 -14.26 42.93
C ALA A 380 -13.24 -15.20 44.14
N GLY A 381 -12.20 -15.72 44.80
CA GLY A 381 -12.35 -16.57 46.00
C GLY A 381 -12.45 -15.82 47.33
N GLY A 382 -11.96 -14.57 47.39
CA GLY A 382 -11.85 -13.80 48.64
C GLY A 382 -13.15 -13.18 49.16
N VAL A 383 -14.15 -12.97 48.30
CA VAL A 383 -15.44 -12.35 48.70
C VAL A 383 -16.41 -13.38 49.30
N GLY A 384 -16.22 -14.68 49.03
CA GLY A 384 -17.07 -15.75 49.54
C GLY A 384 -16.84 -16.13 51.01
N PHE A 385 -15.68 -15.80 51.60
CA PHE A 385 -15.35 -16.19 52.98
C PHE A 385 -15.78 -15.18 54.05
N LEU A 386 -16.05 -13.92 53.68
CA LEU A 386 -16.48 -12.88 54.63
C LEU A 386 -17.98 -12.91 54.96
N THR A 387 -18.81 -13.60 54.16
CA THR A 387 -20.26 -13.73 54.41
C THR A 387 -20.63 -14.94 55.29
N LEU A 388 -19.72 -15.90 55.50
CA LEU A 388 -19.96 -17.07 56.35
C LEU A 388 -19.53 -16.88 57.82
N VAL A 389 -18.73 -15.86 58.15
CA VAL A 389 -18.25 -15.63 59.52
C VAL A 389 -19.18 -14.72 60.34
N THR A 390 -20.03 -13.90 59.72
CA THR A 390 -20.96 -13.01 60.44
C THR A 390 -22.31 -13.65 60.78
N ARG A 391 -22.64 -14.83 60.23
CA ARG A 391 -23.93 -15.51 60.47
C ARG A 391 -23.96 -16.46 61.68
N ARG A 392 -22.85 -16.65 62.40
CA ARG A 392 -22.75 -17.61 63.53
C ARG A 392 -22.82 -17.01 64.94
N ARG A 393 -23.20 -15.73 65.10
CA ARG A 393 -23.32 -15.05 66.41
C ARG A 393 -24.74 -14.64 66.84
N ARG A 394 -25.78 -15.27 66.31
CA ARG A 394 -27.15 -15.15 66.84
C ARG A 394 -27.77 -16.53 67.03
N LYS A 395 -27.48 -17.16 68.17
CA LYS A 395 -28.35 -18.10 68.90
C LYS A 395 -27.58 -18.64 70.12
N THR A 396 -27.79 -18.04 71.29
CA THR A 396 -27.84 -18.69 72.63
C THR A 396 -28.08 -17.62 73.70
N SER A 397 -29.15 -17.86 74.47
CA SER A 397 -29.70 -17.20 75.68
C SER A 397 -29.84 -15.68 75.71
#